data_AF-A0A7S0LHX5-F1
#
_entry.id   AF-A0A7S0LHX5-F1
#
_cell.length_a   1.000
_cell.length_b   1.000
_cell.length_c   1.000
_cell.angle_alpha   90.00
_cell.angle_beta   90.00
_cell.angle_gamma   90.00
#
_symmetry.space_group_name_H-M   'P 1'
#
loop_
_entity.id
_entity.type
_entity.pdbx_description
1 polymer ?
#
loop_
_entity_poly.entity_id
_entity_poly.type
_entity_poly.pdbx_seq_one_letter_code
_entity_poly.pdbx_strand_id
1 'polypeptide(L)'
;VSHCGNGDMYLHAACQTDVDAARLSKEYALPEHTQLELTARVHFIDHWKGGAAYAMIDDEIVWLDTHGAHGDDAHDQDAISLCGGPSEDRLAVPVRVIVPHTADSVRISFGSNIDHLKDGECV
;
A
#
# COMPACT_ATOMS: atom_id res chain seq x y z
N VAL A 1 -6.37 -5.19 -13.44
CA VAL A 1 -5.17 -5.87 -12.90
C VAL A 1 -4.09 -5.73 -13.95
N SER A 2 -3.00 -5.09 -13.59
CA SER A 2 -1.88 -4.85 -14.49
C SER A 2 -0.81 -5.90 -14.19
N HIS A 3 -0.40 -6.67 -15.21
CA HIS A 3 0.59 -7.73 -15.08
C HIS A 3 1.90 -7.29 -15.75
N CYS A 4 3.01 -7.34 -15.02
CA CYS A 4 4.34 -7.23 -15.61
C CYS A 4 5.06 -8.58 -15.48
N GLY A 5 5.04 -9.36 -16.57
CA GLY A 5 5.97 -10.46 -16.85
C GLY A 5 6.01 -11.70 -15.95
N ASN A 6 5.57 -11.64 -14.69
CA ASN A 6 5.91 -12.65 -13.68
C ASN A 6 4.77 -13.06 -12.73
N GLY A 7 3.50 -13.01 -13.15
CA GLY A 7 2.37 -13.47 -12.34
C GLY A 7 2.01 -12.58 -11.13
N ASP A 8 2.88 -11.63 -10.78
CA ASP A 8 2.62 -10.60 -9.78
C ASP A 8 1.39 -9.77 -10.17
N MET A 9 0.52 -9.55 -9.18
CA MET A 9 -0.64 -8.66 -9.30
C MET A 9 -0.31 -7.34 -8.64
N TYR A 10 -0.27 -6.28 -9.45
CA TYR A 10 -0.07 -4.93 -8.94
C TYR A 10 -1.42 -4.22 -8.81
N LEU A 11 -1.57 -3.57 -7.66
CA LEU A 11 -2.68 -2.71 -7.31
C LEU A 11 -2.17 -1.27 -7.44
N HIS A 12 -2.52 -0.59 -8.54
CA HIS A 12 -2.23 0.82 -8.74
C HIS A 12 -3.53 1.63 -8.71
N ALA A 13 -3.52 2.78 -8.03
CA ALA A 13 -4.62 3.72 -8.12
C ALA A 13 -4.60 4.39 -9.50
N ALA A 14 -5.74 4.49 -10.16
CA ALA A 14 -5.89 5.35 -11.33
C ALA A 14 -6.17 6.78 -10.85
N CYS A 15 -5.56 7.79 -11.48
CA CYS A 15 -5.83 9.20 -11.16
C CYS A 15 -7.31 9.51 -11.46
N GLN A 16 -8.17 9.46 -10.43
CA GLN A 16 -9.56 9.92 -10.48
C GLN A 16 -9.65 11.08 -9.51
N THR A 17 -10.11 12.23 -10.02
CA THR A 17 -10.07 13.56 -9.40
C THR A 17 -11.01 13.74 -8.19
N ASP A 18 -11.49 12.65 -7.58
CA ASP A 18 -12.42 12.65 -6.45
C ASP A 18 -11.93 11.70 -5.34
N VAL A 19 -10.67 11.84 -4.93
CA VAL A 19 -10.08 10.98 -3.89
C VAL A 19 -9.60 11.77 -2.69
N ASP A 20 -10.54 12.16 -1.84
CA ASP A 20 -10.26 12.28 -0.41
C ASP A 20 -9.80 10.88 0.08
N ALA A 21 -8.48 10.65 0.10
CA ALA A 21 -7.81 9.38 0.40
C ALA A 21 -8.20 8.20 -0.51
N ALA A 22 -7.57 8.09 -1.69
CA ALA A 22 -7.77 6.98 -2.64
C ALA A 22 -7.47 5.62 -2.00
N ARG A 23 -8.50 4.92 -1.52
CA ARG A 23 -8.39 3.52 -1.12
C ARG A 23 -8.57 2.64 -2.35
N LEU A 24 -7.62 1.75 -2.58
CA LEU A 24 -7.72 0.75 -3.63
C LEU A 24 -8.20 -0.56 -3.02
N SER A 25 -9.39 -1.00 -3.42
CA SER A 25 -10.02 -2.20 -2.91
C SER A 25 -10.25 -3.25 -3.99
N LYS A 26 -10.17 -4.52 -3.60
CA LYS A 26 -10.59 -5.64 -4.43
C LYS A 26 -11.28 -6.70 -3.60
N GLU A 27 -12.37 -7.23 -4.15
CA GLU A 27 -13.14 -8.32 -3.59
C GLU A 27 -12.72 -9.66 -4.19
N TYR A 28 -12.68 -10.69 -3.36
CA TYR A 28 -12.32 -12.05 -3.74
C TYR A 28 -13.37 -13.02 -3.20
N ALA A 29 -13.85 -13.93 -4.03
CA ALA A 29 -14.59 -15.10 -3.56
C ALA A 29 -13.62 -16.18 -3.07
N LEU A 30 -13.94 -16.83 -1.96
CA LEU A 30 -13.08 -17.75 -1.25
C LEU A 30 -13.80 -19.07 -0.94
N PRO A 31 -13.08 -20.20 -0.91
CA PRO A 31 -13.62 -21.47 -0.42
C PRO A 31 -13.86 -21.42 1.10
N GLU A 32 -14.48 -22.45 1.67
CA GLU A 32 -14.63 -22.57 3.13
C GLU A 32 -13.25 -22.54 3.83
N HIS A 33 -13.12 -21.68 4.84
CA HIS A 33 -11.90 -21.49 5.62
C HIS A 33 -12.24 -20.91 7.00
N THR A 34 -11.23 -20.85 7.87
CA THR A 34 -11.35 -20.29 9.22
C THR A 34 -10.35 -19.16 9.50
N GLN A 35 -9.37 -18.99 8.61
CA GLN A 35 -8.33 -17.98 8.71
C GLN A 35 -7.96 -17.46 7.32
N LEU A 36 -7.57 -16.19 7.28
CA LEU A 36 -6.97 -15.56 6.11
C LEU A 36 -5.57 -15.08 6.42
N GLU A 37 -4.65 -15.36 5.51
CA GLU A 37 -3.30 -14.80 5.52
C GLU A 37 -3.17 -13.79 4.37
N LEU A 38 -3.06 -12.51 4.70
CA LEU A 38 -2.73 -11.45 3.76
C LEU A 38 -1.21 -11.35 3.65
N THR A 39 -0.67 -11.59 2.45
CA THR A 39 0.73 -11.32 2.11
C THR A 39 0.82 -10.27 1.00
N ALA A 40 1.65 -9.25 1.20
CA ALA A 40 1.90 -8.22 0.21
C ALA A 40 3.27 -7.58 0.41
N ARG A 41 3.67 -6.75 -0.56
CA ARG A 41 4.82 -5.86 -0.46
C ARG A 41 4.37 -4.45 -0.80
N VAL A 42 4.65 -3.51 0.08
CA VAL A 42 4.35 -2.09 -0.10
C VAL A 42 5.63 -1.36 -0.45
N HIS A 43 5.57 -0.50 -1.46
CA HIS A 43 6.68 0.34 -1.88
C HIS A 43 6.29 1.80 -1.63
N PHE A 44 7.10 2.50 -0.86
CA PHE A 44 6.97 3.92 -0.61
C PHE A 44 7.78 4.63 -1.71
N ILE A 45 7.09 5.09 -2.76
CA ILE A 45 7.69 5.76 -3.95
C ILE A 45 7.51 7.27 -3.83
N ASP A 46 8.52 8.06 -4.21
CA ASP A 46 8.61 9.51 -4.00
C ASP A 46 8.67 9.91 -2.51
N HIS A 47 8.16 11.10 -2.17
CA HIS A 47 8.34 11.70 -0.86
C HIS A 47 7.23 11.30 0.13
N TRP A 48 7.57 10.40 1.07
CA TRP A 48 6.62 9.85 2.06
C TRP A 48 6.71 10.44 3.47
N LYS A 49 7.51 11.48 3.69
CA LYS A 49 7.80 12.03 5.03
C LYS A 49 6.54 12.35 5.84
N GLY A 50 6.38 11.68 6.99
CA GLY A 50 5.23 11.83 7.88
C GLY A 50 3.93 11.18 7.38
N GLY A 51 4.00 10.51 6.23
CA GLY A 51 2.93 9.70 5.67
C GLY A 51 2.91 8.27 6.21
N ALA A 52 1.78 7.62 6.05
CA ALA A 52 1.53 6.26 6.48
C ALA A 52 0.74 5.49 5.41
N ALA A 53 1.06 4.21 5.28
CA ALA A 53 0.33 3.26 4.47
C ALA A 53 -0.39 2.25 5.39
N TYR A 54 -1.55 1.77 4.96
CA TYR A 54 -2.33 0.79 5.70
C TYR A 54 -2.97 -0.24 4.78
N ALA A 55 -3.26 -1.42 5.34
CA ALA A 55 -4.01 -2.49 4.70
C ALA A 55 -5.24 -2.82 5.53
N MET A 56 -6.33 -3.17 4.85
CA MET A 56 -7.61 -3.49 5.46
C MET A 56 -8.16 -4.81 4.93
N ILE A 57 -8.83 -5.53 5.82
CA ILE A 57 -9.68 -6.68 5.52
C ILE A 57 -11.08 -6.31 5.99
N ASP A 58 -12.06 -6.30 5.09
CA ASP A 58 -13.47 -6.00 5.38
C ASP A 58 -13.70 -4.68 6.16
N ASP A 59 -13.04 -3.60 5.73
CA ASP A 59 -13.01 -2.27 6.38
C ASP A 59 -12.33 -2.20 7.75
N GLU A 60 -11.67 -3.26 8.21
CA GLU A 60 -10.85 -3.22 9.41
C GLU A 60 -9.37 -3.07 9.07
N ILE A 61 -8.68 -2.10 9.70
CA ILE A 61 -7.23 -1.92 9.54
C ILE A 61 -6.51 -3.09 10.21
N VAL A 62 -5.78 -3.86 9.41
CA VAL A 62 -5.02 -5.03 9.87
C VAL A 62 -3.51 -4.82 9.84
N TRP A 63 -3.05 -3.78 9.12
CA TRP A 63 -1.65 -3.37 9.06
C TRP A 63 -1.57 -1.85 8.86
N LEU A 64 -0.59 -1.23 9.51
CA LEU A 64 -0.27 0.19 9.44
C LEU A 64 1.24 0.36 9.58
N ASP A 65 1.86 1.11 8.68
CA ASP A 65 3.26 1.51 8.77
C ASP A 65 3.40 2.99 8.40
N THR A 66 4.25 3.70 9.12
CA THR A 66 4.50 5.13 8.96
C THR A 66 5.94 5.32 8.50
N HIS A 67 6.13 6.12 7.46
CA HIS A 67 7.44 6.51 6.97
C HIS A 67 8.22 7.23 8.10
N GLY A 68 9.40 6.73 8.42
CA GLY A 68 10.26 7.19 9.53
C GLY A 68 9.93 6.73 10.95
N ALA A 69 8.87 5.93 11.17
CA ALA A 69 8.56 5.41 12.51
C ALA A 69 9.64 4.48 13.10
N HIS A 70 10.51 3.93 12.25
CA HIS A 70 11.55 2.98 12.66
C HIS A 70 12.94 3.60 12.80
N GLY A 71 13.09 4.93 12.65
CA GLY A 71 14.38 5.60 12.77
C GLY A 71 15.41 5.25 11.68
N ASP A 72 14.99 4.46 10.69
CA ASP A 72 15.75 4.07 9.50
C ASP A 72 15.64 5.14 8.39
N ASP A 73 15.41 6.39 8.76
CA ASP A 73 15.50 7.53 7.84
C ASP A 73 16.98 7.63 7.44
N ALA A 74 17.39 6.85 6.43
CA ALA A 74 18.55 7.20 5.64
C ALA A 74 18.34 8.66 5.30
N HIS A 75 19.21 9.54 5.81
CA HIS A 75 19.15 10.96 5.50
C HIS A 75 18.83 11.11 4.02
N ASP A 76 17.95 12.03 3.62
CA ASP A 76 17.48 12.23 2.22
C ASP A 76 18.60 12.20 1.13
N GLN A 77 19.87 12.28 1.55
CA GLN A 77 21.09 12.17 0.77
C GLN A 77 21.56 10.72 0.45
N ASP A 78 21.13 9.70 1.18
CA ASP A 78 21.56 8.29 1.06
C ASP A 78 20.49 7.38 0.45
N ALA A 79 19.28 7.90 0.24
CA ALA A 79 18.17 7.15 -0.32
C ALA A 79 18.23 7.07 -1.85
N ILE A 80 17.77 5.94 -2.40
CA ILE A 80 17.89 5.63 -3.81
C ILE A 80 16.70 6.24 -4.53
N SER A 81 16.97 7.25 -5.37
CA SER A 81 15.99 7.85 -6.26
C SER A 81 15.55 6.89 -7.37
N LEU A 82 14.31 6.38 -7.36
CA LEU A 82 13.77 5.56 -8.45
C LEU A 82 13.18 6.43 -9.57
N CYS A 83 12.53 7.54 -9.20
CA CYS A 83 11.83 8.42 -10.13
C CYS A 83 12.58 9.73 -10.46
N GLY A 84 13.81 9.89 -9.94
CA GLY A 84 14.63 11.08 -10.18
C GLY A 84 14.37 12.26 -9.24
N GLY A 85 13.50 12.10 -8.25
CA GLY A 85 13.23 13.06 -7.16
C GLY A 85 13.98 12.73 -5.85
N PRO A 86 13.82 13.55 -4.80
CA PRO A 86 14.43 13.28 -3.50
C PRO A 86 13.88 11.99 -2.87
N SER A 87 14.80 11.05 -2.66
CA SER A 87 14.82 9.92 -1.72
C SER A 87 13.58 9.02 -1.57
N GLU A 88 13.61 7.85 -2.20
CA GLU A 88 12.95 6.63 -1.71
C GLU A 88 13.90 5.83 -0.80
N ASP A 89 13.48 5.56 0.42
CA ASP A 89 14.24 4.79 1.41
C ASP A 89 13.59 3.44 1.77
N ARG A 90 12.28 3.28 1.46
CA ARG A 90 11.45 2.17 1.95
C ARG A 90 10.73 1.44 0.83
N LEU A 91 11.46 0.53 0.20
CA LEU A 91 10.94 -0.37 -0.83
C LEU A 91 10.68 -1.76 -0.28
N ALA A 92 9.67 -2.43 -0.86
CA ALA A 92 9.35 -3.83 -0.61
C ALA A 92 9.07 -4.17 0.87
N VAL A 93 8.44 -3.24 1.60
CA VAL A 93 8.04 -3.43 3.00
C VAL A 93 7.07 -4.61 3.08
N PRO A 94 7.40 -5.67 3.83
CA PRO A 94 6.60 -6.88 3.86
C PRO A 94 5.35 -6.67 4.72
N VAL A 95 4.18 -6.97 4.14
CA VAL A 95 2.92 -7.09 4.86
C VAL A 95 2.61 -8.56 5.04
N ARG A 96 2.48 -9.00 6.29
CA ARG A 96 2.04 -10.36 6.63
C ARG A 96 1.12 -10.31 7.84
N VAL A 97 -0.16 -10.59 7.61
CA VAL A 97 -1.19 -10.57 8.66
C VAL A 97 -2.02 -11.84 8.57
N ILE A 98 -2.29 -12.47 9.71
CA ILE A 98 -3.19 -13.61 9.82
C ILE A 98 -4.38 -13.20 10.68
N VAL A 99 -5.59 -13.31 10.15
CA VAL A 99 -6.83 -12.96 10.86
C VAL A 99 -7.84 -14.12 10.82
N PRO A 100 -8.65 -14.31 11.86
CA PRO A 100 -9.83 -15.17 11.79
C PRO A 100 -10.82 -14.62 10.75
N HIS A 101 -11.28 -15.45 9.83
CA HIS A 101 -12.29 -15.09 8.84
C HIS A 101 -12.95 -16.36 8.29
N THR A 102 -14.26 -16.31 8.07
CA THR A 102 -15.06 -17.47 7.65
C THR A 102 -16.05 -17.17 6.53
N ALA A 103 -16.18 -15.92 6.10
CA ALA A 103 -17.11 -15.57 5.02
C ALA A 103 -16.60 -16.14 3.68
N ASP A 104 -17.52 -16.33 2.73
CA ASP A 104 -17.23 -16.84 1.38
C ASP A 104 -16.65 -15.77 0.43
N SER A 105 -16.48 -14.55 0.92
CA SER A 105 -15.90 -13.42 0.22
C SER A 105 -15.08 -12.56 1.18
N VAL A 106 -14.08 -11.86 0.66
CA VAL A 106 -13.29 -10.91 1.42
C VAL A 106 -13.01 -9.68 0.57
N ARG A 107 -13.03 -8.50 1.18
CA ARG A 107 -12.55 -7.26 0.57
C ARG A 107 -11.23 -6.83 1.16
N ILE A 108 -10.20 -6.85 0.33
CA ILE A 108 -8.86 -6.39 0.69
C ILE A 108 -8.70 -4.97 0.16
N SER A 109 -8.29 -4.04 1.02
CA SER A 109 -8.04 -2.65 0.61
C SER A 109 -6.68 -2.17 1.08
N PHE A 110 -6.04 -1.33 0.27
CA PHE A 110 -4.82 -0.61 0.63
C PHE A 110 -5.07 0.89 0.49
N GLY A 111 -4.44 1.68 1.34
CA GLY A 111 -4.51 3.13 1.27
C GLY A 111 -3.33 3.80 1.96
N SER A 112 -3.25 5.12 1.80
CA SER A 112 -2.32 5.98 2.52
C SER A 112 -3.03 7.22 3.04
N ASN A 113 -2.35 7.97 3.90
CA ASN A 113 -2.79 9.30 4.35
C ASN A 113 -2.04 10.45 3.64
N ILE A 114 -1.24 10.14 2.62
CA ILE A 114 -0.54 11.17 1.86
C ILE A 114 -1.49 11.74 0.80
N ASP A 115 -1.66 13.04 0.86
CA ASP A 115 -2.39 13.81 -0.14
C ASP A 115 -1.39 14.41 -1.15
N HIS A 116 -1.16 13.69 -2.26
CA HIS A 116 -0.34 14.19 -3.36
C HIS A 116 -1.15 15.10 -4.32
N LEU A 117 -2.43 15.35 -4.07
CA LEU A 117 -3.29 16.10 -4.98
C LEU A 117 -3.20 17.62 -4.83
N LYS A 118 -2.39 18.14 -3.91
CA LYS A 118 -2.29 19.59 -3.71
C LYS A 118 -1.67 20.36 -4.87
N ASP A 119 -0.93 19.70 -5.76
CA ASP A 119 -0.19 20.36 -6.85
C ASP A 119 -0.59 19.89 -8.26
N GLY A 120 -1.66 19.10 -8.42
CA GLY A 120 -2.16 18.72 -9.75
C GLY A 120 -1.24 17.80 -10.56
N GLU A 121 -0.23 17.21 -9.93
CA GLU A 121 0.72 16.29 -10.54
C GLU A 121 0.31 14.84 -10.21
N CYS A 122 -0.19 14.11 -11.20
CA CYS A 122 -0.36 12.65 -11.10
C CYS A 122 0.98 12.00 -11.48
N VAL A 123 1.65 11.32 -10.55
CA VAL A 123 2.80 10.43 -10.85
C VAL A 123 2.31 9.00 -10.97
#